data_AF-A0AAV8ZV67-F1
#
_entry.id   AF-A0AAV8ZV67-F1
#
_cell.length_a   1.000
_cell.length_b   1.000
_cell.length_c   1.000
_cell.angle_alpha   90.00
_cell.angle_beta   90.00
_cell.angle_gamma   90.00
#
_symmetry.space_group_name_H-M   'P 1'
#
loop_
_entity.id
_entity.type
_entity.pdbx_description
1 polymer ?
#
loop_
_entity_poly.entity_id
_entity_poly.type
_entity_poly.pdbx_seq_one_letter_code
_entity_poly.pdbx_strand_id
1 'polypeptide(L)'
;MGSTDFSYGPWADRQREHLFKFFYPQEYFPMEVTKAPKPGDKRQMQSFDVRLLMQHEATIDILFTKDKETNAIHINVGAGSYLEVTIPWITLQDGYTTKINGQLLHLEATTSLQFRDFVESETLEFCVLCHYPLVWNDHQLWEINLTGCKATVHLIFFHKWFFTGKC
;
A
#
# COMPACT_ATOMS: atom_id res chain seq x y z
N MET A 1 13.66 -2.49 25.26
CA MET A 1 12.83 -1.75 24.29
C MET A 1 12.14 -2.79 23.43
N GLY A 2 10.81 -2.83 23.43
CA GLY A 2 10.06 -3.80 22.63
C GLY A 2 10.07 -3.38 21.17
N SER A 3 10.44 -4.29 20.27
CA SER A 3 10.17 -4.13 18.83
C SER A 3 8.65 -4.15 18.63
N THR A 4 8.15 -3.30 17.73
CA THR A 4 6.76 -3.36 17.28
C THR A 4 6.76 -4.02 15.91
N ASP A 5 6.46 -5.31 15.88
CA ASP A 5 6.47 -6.10 14.66
C ASP A 5 5.06 -6.24 14.09
N PHE A 6 4.82 -5.69 12.89
CA PHE A 6 3.59 -5.92 12.13
C PHE A 6 3.86 -7.00 11.08
N SER A 7 3.43 -8.23 11.36
CA SER A 7 3.59 -9.37 10.44
C SER A 7 2.25 -9.80 9.83
N TYR A 8 2.19 -9.90 8.50
CA TYR A 8 1.08 -10.55 7.81
C TYR A 8 1.32 -12.08 7.79
N GLY A 9 0.88 -12.76 8.85
CA GLY A 9 1.05 -14.21 9.01
C GLY A 9 -0.23 -15.04 8.79
N PRO A 10 -0.22 -16.36 9.03
CA PRO A 10 -1.37 -17.26 8.84
C PRO A 10 -2.65 -16.87 9.59
N TRP A 11 -2.56 -16.02 10.61
CA TRP A 11 -3.71 -15.44 11.27
C TRP A 11 -4.33 -14.29 10.46
N ALA A 12 -3.52 -13.35 9.99
CA ALA A 12 -3.97 -12.27 9.10
C ALA A 12 -4.54 -12.85 7.80
N ASP A 13 -3.94 -13.94 7.31
CA ASP A 13 -4.43 -14.69 6.16
C ASP A 13 -5.80 -15.35 6.38
N ARG A 14 -6.07 -15.83 7.60
CA ARG A 14 -7.42 -16.30 7.96
C ARG A 14 -8.45 -15.17 8.02
N GLN A 15 -8.00 -13.93 8.23
CA GLN A 15 -8.81 -12.72 8.13
C GLN A 15 -8.75 -12.09 6.72
N ARG A 16 -8.13 -12.77 5.74
CA ARG A 16 -7.91 -12.25 4.39
C ARG A 16 -9.19 -11.75 3.77
N GLU A 17 -10.31 -12.44 3.91
CA GLU A 17 -11.60 -11.99 3.35
C GLU A 17 -12.04 -10.64 3.92
N HIS A 18 -11.91 -10.44 5.24
CA HIS A 18 -12.24 -9.16 5.89
C HIS A 18 -11.27 -8.04 5.47
N LEU A 19 -9.98 -8.35 5.37
CA LEU A 19 -8.97 -7.42 4.87
C LEU A 19 -9.18 -7.13 3.37
N PHE A 20 -9.57 -8.12 2.57
CA PHE A 20 -9.86 -7.96 1.14
C PHE A 20 -11.10 -7.12 0.94
N LYS A 21 -12.21 -7.39 1.62
CA LYS A 21 -13.41 -6.53 1.57
C LYS A 21 -13.12 -5.11 2.04
N PHE A 22 -12.10 -4.93 2.86
CA PHE A 22 -11.66 -3.64 3.36
C PHE A 22 -10.73 -2.90 2.37
N PHE A 23 -9.86 -3.60 1.64
CA PHE A 23 -8.88 -3.02 0.70
C PHE A 23 -9.28 -3.09 -0.79
N TYR A 24 -10.21 -3.96 -1.16
CA TYR A 24 -10.62 -4.24 -2.54
C TYR A 24 -12.15 -4.25 -2.66
N PRO A 25 -12.68 -3.81 -3.82
CA PRO A 25 -14.13 -3.82 -4.06
C PRO A 25 -14.70 -5.25 -4.00
N GLN A 26 -15.95 -5.35 -3.53
CA GLN A 26 -16.64 -6.64 -3.33
C GLN A 26 -16.98 -7.35 -4.65
N GLU A 27 -17.23 -8.65 -4.54
CA GLU A 27 -17.53 -9.60 -5.63
C GLU A 27 -18.51 -9.05 -6.67
N TYR A 28 -18.13 -9.09 -7.96
CA TYR A 28 -18.90 -9.02 -9.23
C TYR A 28 -20.14 -8.10 -9.36
N PHE A 29 -20.47 -7.29 -8.37
CA PHE A 29 -21.63 -6.41 -8.34
C PHE A 29 -21.17 -4.96 -8.42
N PRO A 30 -21.89 -4.12 -9.21
CA PRO A 30 -21.66 -2.69 -9.15
C PRO A 30 -21.89 -2.16 -7.74
N MET A 31 -21.06 -1.21 -7.33
CA MET A 31 -21.24 -0.50 -6.07
C MET A 31 -22.45 0.41 -6.12
N GLU A 32 -23.14 0.55 -4.99
CA GLU A 32 -24.24 1.50 -4.85
C GLU A 32 -23.74 2.84 -4.32
N VAL A 33 -24.18 3.93 -4.98
CA VAL A 33 -23.91 5.28 -4.49
C VAL A 33 -24.52 5.45 -3.11
N THR A 34 -23.68 5.87 -2.18
CA THR A 34 -24.07 6.06 -0.80
C THR A 34 -25.04 7.23 -0.66
N LYS A 35 -26.20 6.99 -0.04
CA LYS A 35 -27.23 8.02 0.16
C LYS A 35 -26.78 9.03 1.20
N ALA A 36 -26.98 10.32 0.91
CA ALA A 36 -26.72 11.38 1.87
C ALA A 36 -27.65 11.25 3.09
N PRO A 37 -27.15 11.44 4.32
CA PRO A 37 -27.96 11.34 5.53
C PRO A 37 -28.99 12.48 5.59
N LYS A 38 -30.18 12.19 6.09
CA LYS A 38 -31.25 13.17 6.30
C LYS A 38 -31.34 13.57 7.78
N PRO A 39 -31.94 14.72 8.10
CA PRO A 39 -32.22 15.08 9.49
C PRO A 39 -33.02 13.97 10.19
N GLY A 40 -32.50 13.48 11.32
CA GLY A 40 -33.07 12.35 12.07
C GLY A 40 -32.35 11.02 11.87
N ASP A 41 -31.52 10.89 10.83
CA ASP A 41 -30.70 9.69 10.62
C ASP A 41 -29.52 9.63 11.59
N LYS A 42 -28.98 8.42 11.80
CA LYS A 42 -27.74 8.23 12.56
C LYS A 42 -26.55 8.80 11.78
N ARG A 43 -25.52 9.23 12.50
CA ARG A 43 -24.25 9.67 11.90
C ARG A 43 -23.68 8.56 11.02
N GLN A 44 -23.21 8.95 9.84
CA GLN A 44 -22.58 8.07 8.88
C GLN A 44 -21.07 8.32 8.84
N MET A 45 -20.28 7.26 8.93
CA MET A 45 -18.83 7.31 8.78
C MET A 45 -18.47 7.63 7.32
N GLN A 46 -17.58 8.59 7.10
CA GLN A 46 -17.23 9.07 5.76
C GLN A 46 -15.95 8.40 5.23
N SER A 47 -14.97 8.22 6.09
CA SER A 47 -13.69 7.61 5.78
C SER A 47 -13.13 6.87 6.99
N PHE A 48 -12.16 6.00 6.72
CA PHE A 48 -11.27 5.43 7.70
C PHE A 48 -9.85 5.90 7.40
N ASP A 49 -9.27 6.61 8.36
CA ASP A 49 -7.96 7.22 8.23
C ASP A 49 -6.95 6.50 9.12
N VAL A 50 -5.86 6.02 8.53
CA VAL A 50 -4.72 5.43 9.22
C VAL A 50 -3.55 6.37 9.11
N ARG A 51 -2.88 6.67 10.23
CA ARG A 51 -1.62 7.42 10.23
C ARG A 51 -0.58 6.67 11.03
N LEU A 52 0.55 6.39 10.40
CA LEU A 52 1.70 5.75 11.00
C LEU A 52 2.86 6.73 10.97
N LEU A 53 3.50 6.92 12.13
CA LEU A 53 4.70 7.74 12.29
C LEU A 53 5.77 6.89 12.95
N MET A 54 6.92 6.77 12.29
CA MET A 54 8.04 6.01 12.80
C MET A 54 8.82 6.88 13.79
N GLN A 55 8.75 6.54 15.07
CA GLN A 55 9.48 7.26 16.13
C GLN A 55 10.99 6.94 16.13
N HIS A 56 11.34 5.78 15.59
CA HIS A 56 12.70 5.27 15.47
C HIS A 56 12.89 4.68 14.06
N GLU A 57 14.11 4.23 13.77
CA GLU A 57 14.36 3.42 12.58
C GLU A 57 13.44 2.20 12.55
N ALA A 58 12.94 1.87 11.35
CA ALA A 58 12.01 0.79 11.13
C ALA A 58 12.41 -0.02 9.89
N THR A 59 12.15 -1.31 9.95
CA THR A 59 12.33 -2.23 8.82
C THR A 59 10.96 -2.68 8.33
N ILE A 60 10.77 -2.67 7.02
CA ILE A 60 9.58 -3.13 6.32
C ILE A 60 10.04 -4.24 5.38
N ASP A 61 9.59 -5.46 5.65
CA ASP A 61 9.90 -6.62 4.82
C ASP A 61 8.68 -7.03 3.99
N ILE A 62 8.84 -7.04 2.67
CA ILE A 62 7.83 -7.54 1.74
C ILE A 62 8.27 -8.93 1.28
N LEU A 63 7.62 -9.96 1.83
CA LEU A 63 7.89 -11.36 1.52
C LEU A 63 6.90 -11.89 0.48
N PHE A 64 7.39 -12.60 -0.53
CA PHE A 64 6.54 -13.26 -1.52
C PHE A 64 7.17 -14.56 -2.00
N THR A 65 6.33 -15.54 -2.36
CA THR A 65 6.81 -16.84 -2.86
C THR A 65 6.69 -16.90 -4.38
N LYS A 66 7.77 -17.30 -5.04
CA LYS A 66 7.81 -17.55 -6.48
C LYS A 66 8.61 -18.82 -6.76
N ASP A 67 8.10 -19.68 -7.64
CA ASP A 67 8.76 -20.94 -8.02
C ASP A 67 9.13 -21.83 -6.80
N LYS A 68 8.33 -21.78 -5.73
CA LYS A 68 8.56 -22.44 -4.42
C LYS A 68 9.75 -21.87 -3.62
N GLU A 69 10.30 -20.74 -4.03
CA GLU A 69 11.32 -19.99 -3.30
C GLU A 69 10.73 -18.72 -2.68
N THR A 70 11.12 -18.42 -1.44
CA THR A 70 10.76 -17.17 -0.77
C THR A 70 11.69 -16.06 -1.23
N ASN A 71 11.11 -15.02 -1.80
CA ASN A 71 11.78 -13.79 -2.18
C ASN A 71 11.36 -12.66 -1.23
N ALA A 72 12.22 -11.66 -1.11
CA ALA A 72 12.02 -10.57 -0.18
C ALA A 72 12.50 -9.23 -0.76
N ILE A 73 11.78 -8.17 -0.43
CA ILE A 73 12.28 -6.79 -0.49
C ILE A 73 12.41 -6.34 0.96
N HIS A 74 13.63 -6.01 1.37
CA HIS A 74 13.94 -5.48 2.69
C HIS A 74 14.09 -3.97 2.58
N ILE A 75 13.31 -3.23 3.36
CA ILE A 75 13.29 -1.78 3.33
C ILE A 75 13.61 -1.26 4.73
N ASN A 76 14.66 -0.47 4.87
CA ASN A 76 14.95 0.28 6.08
C ASN A 76 14.57 1.75 5.87
N VAL A 77 13.98 2.34 6.90
CA VAL A 77 13.60 3.75 6.92
C VAL A 77 13.96 4.38 8.26
N GLY A 78 14.38 5.63 8.21
CA GLY A 78 14.75 6.43 9.38
C GLY A 78 13.57 6.94 10.19
N ALA A 79 13.86 7.36 11.42
CA ALA A 79 12.91 8.04 12.30
C ALA A 79 12.34 9.30 11.64
N GLY A 80 11.05 9.56 11.83
CA GLY A 80 10.32 10.66 11.19
C GLY A 80 9.62 10.26 9.88
N SER A 81 9.93 9.08 9.32
CA SER A 81 9.15 8.51 8.21
C SER A 81 7.69 8.32 8.60
N TYR A 82 6.77 8.54 7.65
CA TYR A 82 5.34 8.43 7.92
C TYR A 82 4.55 7.90 6.72
N LEU A 83 3.39 7.36 7.03
CA LEU A 83 2.39 6.88 6.08
C LEU A 83 1.01 7.32 6.56
N GLU A 84 0.25 7.95 5.68
CA GLU A 84 -1.16 8.28 5.86
C GLU A 84 -1.99 7.56 4.79
N VAL A 85 -3.04 6.87 5.21
CA VAL A 85 -3.98 6.19 4.32
C VAL A 85 -5.38 6.68 4.64
N THR A 86 -6.09 7.20 3.64
CA THR A 86 -7.50 7.57 3.72
C THR A 86 -8.30 6.66 2.81
N ILE A 87 -9.18 5.86 3.42
CA ILE A 87 -10.06 4.93 2.73
C ILE A 87 -11.49 5.47 2.86
N PRO A 88 -12.14 5.88 1.76
CA PRO A 88 -13.54 6.27 1.80
C PRO A 88 -14.43 5.11 2.26
N TRP A 89 -15.38 5.38 3.14
CA TRP A 89 -16.45 4.45 3.53
C TRP A 89 -17.78 4.76 2.85
N ILE A 90 -17.75 5.73 1.94
CA ILE A 90 -18.86 6.13 1.10
C ILE A 90 -18.45 5.99 -0.35
N THR A 91 -19.43 5.69 -1.19
CA THR A 91 -19.29 5.60 -2.64
C THR A 91 -20.00 6.79 -3.27
N LEU A 92 -19.28 7.57 -4.07
CA LEU A 92 -19.79 8.71 -4.84
C LEU A 92 -20.29 8.25 -6.21
N GLN A 93 -20.80 9.18 -7.02
CA GLN A 93 -21.35 8.88 -8.35
C GLN A 93 -20.32 8.30 -9.34
N ASP A 94 -19.06 8.62 -9.13
CA ASP A 94 -17.91 8.14 -9.89
C ASP A 94 -17.20 6.96 -9.21
N GLY A 95 -17.65 6.52 -8.03
CA GLY A 95 -17.01 5.45 -7.25
C GLY A 95 -16.31 6.00 -6.01
N TYR A 96 -15.11 5.53 -5.71
CA TYR A 96 -14.33 6.02 -4.57
C TYR A 96 -12.83 6.02 -4.87
N THR A 97 -12.09 6.85 -4.14
CA THR A 97 -10.63 6.96 -4.30
C THR A 97 -9.93 6.77 -2.96
N THR A 98 -9.16 5.70 -2.84
CA THR A 98 -8.24 5.53 -1.71
C THR A 98 -7.02 6.40 -1.93
N LYS A 99 -6.65 7.19 -0.93
CA LYS A 99 -5.45 8.04 -0.95
C LYS A 99 -4.42 7.50 0.01
N ILE A 100 -3.20 7.30 -0.47
CA ILE A 100 -2.04 6.92 0.31
C ILE A 100 -1.01 8.02 0.14
N ASN A 101 -0.53 8.60 1.23
CA ASN A 101 0.48 9.65 1.20
C ASN A 101 1.57 9.32 2.23
N GLY A 102 2.80 9.70 1.97
CA GLY A 102 3.86 9.47 2.94
C GLY A 102 5.20 10.03 2.54
N GLN A 103 6.13 9.93 3.48
CA GLN A 103 7.52 10.27 3.30
C GLN A 103 8.38 9.22 3.99
N LEU A 104 9.36 8.69 3.27
CA LEU A 104 10.39 7.81 3.81
C LEU A 104 11.69 8.61 3.91
N LEU A 105 12.30 8.63 5.08
CA LEU A 105 13.59 9.25 5.34
C LEU A 105 14.67 8.18 5.37
N HIS A 106 15.87 8.47 4.86
CA HIS A 106 16.99 7.53 4.83
C HIS A 106 16.56 6.14 4.30
N LEU A 107 15.90 6.15 3.15
CA LEU A 107 15.36 4.95 2.53
C LEU A 107 16.50 4.11 1.99
N GLU A 108 16.58 2.86 2.44
CA GLU A 108 17.45 1.83 1.87
C GLU A 108 16.62 0.58 1.59
N ALA A 109 16.47 0.23 0.31
CA ALA A 109 15.75 -0.94 -0.13
C ALA A 109 16.70 -1.92 -0.82
N THR A 110 16.62 -3.19 -0.41
CA THR A 110 17.37 -4.31 -1.00
C THR A 110 16.42 -5.44 -1.38
N THR A 111 16.84 -6.27 -2.32
CA THR A 111 16.13 -7.49 -2.74
C THR A 111 16.87 -8.75 -2.31
N SER A 112 16.18 -9.88 -2.31
CA SER A 112 16.76 -11.20 -2.09
C SER A 112 17.55 -11.75 -3.30
N LEU A 113 17.75 -10.96 -4.36
CA LEU A 113 18.60 -11.35 -5.49
C LEU A 113 20.08 -11.42 -5.08
N GLN A 114 20.92 -12.03 -5.91
CA GLN A 114 22.37 -12.07 -5.67
C GLN A 114 22.98 -10.67 -5.59
N PHE A 115 22.54 -9.76 -6.47
CA PHE A 115 22.80 -8.33 -6.34
C PHE A 115 21.63 -7.71 -5.57
N ARG A 116 21.91 -7.20 -4.36
CA ARG A 116 20.87 -6.86 -3.40
C ARG A 116 20.36 -5.43 -3.53
N ASP A 117 21.25 -4.47 -3.75
CA ASP A 117 20.91 -3.05 -3.73
C ASP A 117 19.82 -2.76 -4.77
N PHE A 118 18.81 -1.98 -4.39
CA PHE A 118 17.67 -1.70 -5.25
C PHE A 118 17.33 -0.22 -5.30
N VAL A 119 17.02 0.40 -4.16
CA VAL A 119 16.71 1.83 -4.09
C VAL A 119 17.34 2.43 -2.84
N GLU A 120 17.99 3.57 -3.00
CA GLU A 120 18.50 4.38 -1.89
C GLU A 120 18.05 5.83 -2.07
N SER A 121 17.66 6.52 -1.00
CA SER A 121 17.26 7.93 -1.06
C SER A 121 17.39 8.60 0.30
N GLU A 122 17.79 9.88 0.34
CA GLU A 122 17.74 10.66 1.59
C GLU A 122 16.28 10.92 2.01
N THR A 123 15.44 11.28 1.03
CA THR A 123 14.00 11.40 1.22
C THR A 123 13.27 10.82 0.01
N LEU A 124 12.17 10.12 0.24
CA LEU A 124 11.22 9.71 -0.79
C LEU A 124 9.81 10.07 -0.35
N GLU A 125 9.24 11.09 -0.98
CA GLU A 125 7.82 11.43 -0.83
C GLU A 125 7.01 10.68 -1.88
N PHE A 126 5.86 10.17 -1.47
CA PHE A 126 4.97 9.45 -2.36
C PHE A 126 3.51 9.78 -2.09
N CYS A 127 2.73 9.89 -3.17
CA CYS A 127 1.28 10.02 -3.13
C CYS A 127 0.69 9.06 -4.16
N VAL A 128 -0.14 8.13 -3.70
CA VAL A 128 -0.86 7.15 -4.52
C VAL A 128 -2.35 7.41 -4.39
N LEU A 129 -3.02 7.58 -5.53
CA LEU A 129 -4.47 7.66 -5.63
C LEU A 129 -4.96 6.42 -6.38
N CYS A 130 -5.73 5.57 -5.71
CA CYS A 130 -6.34 4.38 -6.32
C CYS A 130 -7.84 4.66 -6.49
N HIS A 131 -8.28 5.00 -7.70
CA HIS A 131 -9.67 5.21 -8.02
C HIS A 131 -10.35 3.92 -8.50
N TYR A 132 -11.48 3.61 -7.87
CA TYR A 132 -12.31 2.44 -8.16
C TYR A 132 -13.69 2.91 -8.63
N PRO A 133 -14.06 2.67 -9.91
CA PRO A 133 -15.35 3.06 -10.46
C PRO A 133 -16.48 2.20 -9.91
N LEU A 134 -17.74 2.66 -10.05
CA LEU A 134 -18.93 1.92 -9.59
C LEU A 134 -19.02 0.51 -10.18
N VAL A 135 -18.70 0.35 -11.45
CA VAL A 135 -18.77 -0.94 -12.14
C VAL A 135 -17.49 -1.71 -11.82
N TRP A 136 -17.64 -2.90 -11.23
CA TRP A 136 -16.54 -3.67 -10.64
C TRP A 136 -15.37 -3.99 -11.61
N ASN A 137 -15.65 -4.14 -12.91
CA ASN A 137 -14.66 -4.47 -13.94
C ASN A 137 -14.32 -3.28 -14.86
N ASP A 138 -14.77 -2.08 -14.52
CA ASP A 138 -14.42 -0.89 -15.29
C ASP A 138 -12.99 -0.42 -14.97
N HIS A 139 -12.45 0.44 -15.81
CA HIS A 139 -11.04 0.82 -15.77
C HIS A 139 -10.70 1.57 -14.46
N GLN A 140 -9.86 0.96 -13.64
CA GLN A 140 -9.31 1.59 -12.44
C GLN A 140 -8.17 2.54 -12.81
N LEU A 141 -8.18 3.74 -12.23
CA LEU A 141 -7.13 4.73 -12.45
C LEU A 141 -6.25 4.83 -11.21
N TRP A 142 -4.97 4.48 -11.35
CA TRP A 142 -3.99 4.56 -10.27
C TRP A 142 -2.94 5.62 -10.62
N GLU A 143 -2.93 6.71 -9.88
CA GLU A 143 -1.96 7.80 -10.05
C GLU A 143 -0.90 7.70 -8.95
N ILE A 144 0.36 7.57 -9.35
CA ILE A 144 1.49 7.42 -8.44
C ILE A 144 2.44 8.59 -8.69
N ASN A 145 2.57 9.45 -7.68
CA ASN A 145 3.53 10.55 -7.67
C ASN A 145 4.66 10.22 -6.71
N LEU A 146 5.90 10.30 -7.19
CA LEU A 146 7.11 10.01 -6.41
C LEU A 146 8.08 11.19 -6.54
N THR A 147 8.57 11.70 -5.42
CA THR A 147 9.56 12.77 -5.37
C THR A 147 10.70 12.34 -4.46
N GLY A 148 11.87 12.10 -5.04
CA GLY A 148 13.06 11.64 -4.32
C GLY A 148 14.18 12.67 -4.25
N CYS A 149 14.91 12.72 -3.14
CA CYS A 149 16.13 13.51 -2.98
C CYS A 149 17.35 12.59 -2.84
N LYS A 150 18.39 12.85 -3.65
CA LYS A 150 19.58 11.97 -3.77
C LYS A 150 19.20 10.50 -4.00
N ALA A 151 18.17 10.29 -4.81
CA ALA A 151 17.66 8.95 -5.10
C ALA A 151 18.57 8.22 -6.09
N THR A 152 18.99 7.02 -5.74
CA THR A 152 19.70 6.08 -6.61
C THR A 152 18.88 4.81 -6.75
N VAL A 153 18.76 4.30 -7.99
CA VAL A 153 18.05 3.05 -8.28
C VAL A 153 18.98 2.12 -9.04
N HIS A 154 19.13 0.89 -8.53
CA HIS A 154 19.97 -0.14 -9.13
C HIS A 154 19.12 -1.20 -9.83
N LEU A 155 19.04 -1.14 -11.16
CA LEU A 155 18.26 -2.09 -11.96
C LEU A 155 19.17 -3.06 -12.71
N ILE A 156 19.21 -4.31 -12.25
CA ILE A 156 19.76 -5.45 -13.01
C ILE A 156 18.68 -6.20 -13.79
N PHE A 157 19.08 -6.92 -14.85
CA PHE A 157 18.19 -7.71 -15.72
C PHE A 157 17.28 -8.68 -14.93
N PHE A 158 17.78 -9.27 -13.85
CA PHE A 158 17.01 -10.21 -13.02
C PHE A 158 15.77 -9.57 -12.36
N HIS A 159 15.73 -8.26 -12.13
CA HIS A 159 14.55 -7.58 -11.56
C HIS A 159 13.30 -7.75 -12.44
N LYS A 160 13.45 -7.94 -13.75
CA LYS A 160 12.32 -8.22 -14.65
C LYS A 160 11.53 -9.44 -14.17
N TRP A 161 12.25 -10.50 -13.80
CA TRP A 161 11.68 -11.76 -13.34
C TRP A 161 11.47 -11.79 -11.83
N PHE A 162 11.93 -10.79 -11.10
CA PHE A 162 11.76 -10.75 -9.66
C PHE A 162 10.32 -10.38 -9.29
N PHE A 163 9.77 -9.32 -9.91
CA PHE A 163 8.42 -8.82 -9.62
C PHE A 163 7.32 -9.48 -10.46
N THR A 164 7.66 -10.02 -11.63
CA THR A 164 6.67 -10.63 -12.55
C THR A 164 6.82 -12.14 -12.58
N GLY A 165 5.72 -12.87 -12.78
CA GLY A 165 5.78 -14.31 -13.06
C GLY A 165 6.61 -14.60 -14.31
N LYS A 166 7.21 -15.80 -14.41
CA LYS A 166 7.72 -16.25 -15.71
C LYS A 166 6.48 -16.44 -16.61
N CYS A 167 6.39 -15.69 -17.70
CA CYS A 167 5.47 -16.02 -18.78
C CYS A 167 5.81 -17.39 -19.36
#